data_AF-A0A928MES9-F1
#
_entry.id   AF-A0A928MES9-F1
#
_cell.length_a   1.000
_cell.length_b   1.000
_cell.length_c   1.000
_cell.angle_alpha   90.00
_cell.angle_beta   90.00
_cell.angle_gamma   90.00
#
_symmetry.space_group_name_H-M   'P 1'
#
loop_
_entity.id
_entity.type
_entity.pdbx_description
1 polymer ?
#
loop_
_entity_poly.entity_id
_entity_poly.type
_entity_poly.pdbx_seq_one_letter_code
_entity_poly.pdbx_strand_id
1 'polypeptide(L)'
;MNNYFEYDWAVQYNGQITFAGVLLKYFDAIAKKHHWKVVIKRYVEDYEKHILPRLQDRPISEYIAEDYIQLIYDLSEEKHYKKAYLQHYWHLIKCVTDFAVKNEGLIDPFWGVHTGEVLTSKNVEQREETVLRRSFNPVMVWKMAEIIYKSVPESGEKTGLAFLIEDGLRLKETAGTTYGDFYSYKDGEVIPKVYIHNSTIGQTRDLRDGLKTDNGYRTVIISEKLALLLEEKQKRTEEILSQENIDATQGITDIGRVPMVHDKNDLFRHCASPQLTAEFRKLFAQVGYNEKDFLVLQNIVNSQEFSEAVKRVTPKELGFAEERDPSAYGWRRHWNTEMHILGVAPEDRQFGMGHRIENPDVKRSDYRNEDLLGRLEQKMNLRPYVNPAVLDQKTIETSCYESGNAFNQAFALPNKKGKLVIEFTAYDLLAPGTLSMTIPDGTIVSGRVYTQPLEAPIDQSPNVIYDYLETYRRARDQVQAEEESAGELKNE
;
A
#
# COMPACT_ATOMS: atom_id res chain seq x y z
N MET A 1 -4.92 33.68 23.10
CA MET A 1 -5.79 32.50 23.22
C MET A 1 -6.44 32.60 24.59
N ASN A 2 -7.77 32.57 24.70
CA ASN A 2 -8.41 32.61 26.01
C ASN A 2 -8.23 31.25 26.69
N ASN A 3 -7.98 31.22 28.00
CA ASN A 3 -8.00 29.98 28.75
C ASN A 3 -9.45 29.63 29.09
N TYR A 4 -9.98 28.59 28.45
CA TYR A 4 -11.34 28.11 28.67
C TYR A 4 -11.42 26.94 29.67
N PHE A 5 -10.28 26.40 30.10
CA PHE A 5 -10.20 25.16 30.87
C PHE A 5 -9.65 25.39 32.29
N GLU A 6 -10.07 24.56 33.24
CA GLU A 6 -9.57 24.52 34.61
C GLU A 6 -8.19 23.83 34.70
N TYR A 7 -7.86 22.95 33.74
CA TYR A 7 -6.59 22.22 33.66
C TYR A 7 -5.74 22.70 32.48
N ASP A 8 -4.42 22.79 32.68
CA ASP A 8 -3.45 23.08 31.63
C ASP A 8 -3.19 21.83 30.78
N TRP A 9 -3.92 21.72 29.67
CA TRP A 9 -3.67 20.72 28.63
C TRP A 9 -2.53 21.19 27.72
N ALA A 10 -1.66 20.28 27.29
CA ALA A 10 -0.60 20.62 26.35
C ALA A 10 -1.22 21.14 25.03
N VAL A 11 -0.99 22.41 24.69
CA VAL A 11 -1.49 23.04 23.44
C VAL A 11 -0.63 22.64 22.23
N GLN A 12 0.63 22.34 22.49
CA GLN A 12 1.59 21.84 21.52
C GLN A 12 2.40 20.71 22.13
N TYR A 13 2.81 19.77 21.28
CA TYR A 13 3.76 18.71 21.59
C TYR A 13 4.80 18.68 20.48
N ASN A 14 6.08 18.83 20.83
CA ASN A 14 7.20 18.94 19.87
C ASN A 14 6.95 19.96 18.73
N GLY A 15 6.36 21.11 19.07
CA GLY A 15 6.06 22.19 18.11
C GLY A 15 4.83 21.94 17.21
N GLN A 16 4.18 20.78 17.31
CA GLN A 16 2.95 20.46 16.58
C GLN A 16 1.72 20.65 17.46
N ILE A 17 0.60 21.03 16.85
CA ILE A 17 -0.65 21.31 17.58
C ILE A 17 -1.33 20.04 18.08
N THR A 18 -1.76 20.03 19.33
CA THR A 18 -2.50 18.91 19.95
C THR A 18 -4.01 19.04 19.75
N PHE A 19 -4.78 18.03 20.17
CA PHE A 19 -6.24 18.13 20.18
C PHE A 19 -6.74 19.33 21.00
N ALA A 20 -6.19 19.52 22.20
CA ALA A 20 -6.51 20.66 23.06
C ALA A 20 -6.16 22.00 22.39
N GLY A 21 -5.02 22.08 21.69
CA GLY A 21 -4.63 23.27 20.97
C GLY A 21 -5.58 23.64 19.83
N VAL A 22 -6.04 22.65 19.05
CA VAL A 22 -7.06 22.88 18.02
C VAL A 22 -8.39 23.29 18.65
N LEU A 23 -8.78 22.65 19.75
CA LEU A 23 -10.01 22.95 20.47
C LEU A 23 -10.04 24.41 20.97
N LEU A 24 -8.93 24.92 21.50
CA LEU A 24 -8.82 26.33 21.89
C LEU A 24 -8.98 27.28 20.69
N LYS A 25 -8.32 26.98 19.56
CA LYS A 25 -8.50 27.74 18.31
C LYS A 25 -9.94 27.71 17.81
N TYR A 26 -10.58 26.54 17.86
CA TYR A 26 -11.99 26.36 17.51
C TYR A 26 -12.91 27.22 18.38
N PHE A 27 -12.70 27.20 19.70
CA PHE A 27 -13.45 28.04 20.64
C PHE A 27 -13.25 29.54 20.38
N ASP A 28 -12.02 29.98 20.15
CA ASP A 28 -11.75 31.37 19.78
C ASP A 28 -12.44 31.77 18.46
N ALA A 29 -12.61 30.84 17.52
CA ALA A 29 -13.33 31.08 16.27
C ALA A 29 -14.86 31.19 16.47
N ILE A 30 -15.47 30.33 17.30
CA ILE A 30 -16.92 30.34 17.51
C ILE A 30 -17.37 31.36 18.57
N ALA A 31 -16.51 31.72 19.53
CA ALA A 31 -16.80 32.73 20.56
C ALA A 31 -17.04 34.13 19.95
N LYS A 32 -16.52 34.40 18.75
CA LYS A 32 -16.80 35.62 17.97
C LYS A 32 -18.27 35.73 17.55
N LYS A 33 -19.05 34.65 17.61
CA LYS A 33 -20.48 34.64 17.30
C LYS A 33 -21.28 34.81 18.61
N HIS A 34 -22.01 35.92 18.75
CA HIS A 34 -22.68 36.37 19.99
C HIS A 34 -23.57 35.33 20.70
N HIS A 35 -24.12 34.34 20.00
CA HIS A 35 -25.03 33.33 20.53
C HIS A 35 -24.34 32.10 21.16
N TRP A 36 -23.00 31.98 21.09
CA TRP A 36 -22.30 30.77 21.51
C TRP A 36 -21.81 30.77 22.97
N LYS A 37 -21.87 31.89 23.70
CA LYS A 37 -21.27 31.97 25.05
C LYS A 37 -21.83 30.96 26.06
N VAL A 38 -23.15 30.70 26.04
CA VAL A 38 -23.80 29.73 26.94
C VAL A 38 -23.52 28.28 26.49
N VAL A 39 -23.45 28.05 25.18
CA VAL A 39 -23.19 26.73 24.59
C VAL A 39 -21.72 26.32 24.79
N ILE A 40 -20.78 27.27 24.69
CA ILE A 40 -19.35 27.04 24.92
C ILE A 40 -19.12 26.55 26.34
N LYS A 41 -19.76 27.15 27.36
CA LYS A 41 -19.59 26.70 28.75
C LYS A 41 -19.97 25.23 28.92
N ARG A 42 -21.08 24.79 28.31
CA ARG A 42 -21.51 23.38 28.36
C ARG A 42 -20.52 22.47 27.61
N TYR A 43 -20.03 22.90 26.45
CA TYR A 43 -19.07 22.12 25.68
C TYR A 43 -17.74 21.99 26.39
N VAL A 44 -17.24 23.06 27.00
CA VAL A 44 -16.04 23.04 27.86
C VAL A 44 -16.15 21.94 28.90
N GLU A 45 -17.26 21.90 29.66
CA GLU A 45 -17.48 20.85 30.65
C GLU A 45 -17.51 19.44 30.03
N ASP A 46 -18.14 19.27 28.86
CA ASP A 46 -18.17 17.99 28.15
C ASP A 46 -16.76 17.55 27.71
N TYR A 47 -15.94 18.47 27.18
CA TYR A 47 -14.56 18.16 26.78
C TYR A 47 -13.70 17.82 27.99
N GLU A 48 -13.71 18.63 29.04
CA GLU A 48 -12.87 18.44 30.23
C GLU A 48 -13.21 17.17 31.01
N LYS A 49 -14.50 16.83 31.12
CA LYS A 49 -14.92 15.69 31.94
C LYS A 49 -14.89 14.38 31.18
N HIS A 50 -15.05 14.41 29.85
CA HIS A 50 -15.33 13.21 29.07
C HIS A 50 -14.35 12.94 27.94
N ILE A 51 -13.86 13.97 27.23
CA ILE A 51 -13.03 13.76 26.04
C ILE A 51 -11.54 13.88 26.37
N LEU A 52 -11.09 15.05 26.85
CA LEU A 52 -9.67 15.33 27.08
C LEU A 52 -8.97 14.34 28.04
N PRO A 53 -9.59 13.89 29.16
CA PRO A 53 -8.95 12.92 30.05
C PRO A 53 -8.69 11.53 29.44
N ARG A 54 -9.30 11.23 28.30
CA ARG A 54 -9.14 9.97 27.56
C ARG A 54 -8.20 10.10 26.37
N LEU A 55 -7.72 11.32 26.09
CA LEU A 55 -6.75 11.59 25.05
C LEU A 55 -5.34 11.66 25.67
N GLN A 56 -4.36 11.21 24.91
CA GLN A 56 -2.94 11.34 25.25
C GLN A 56 -2.39 12.71 24.82
N ASP A 57 -1.42 13.24 25.54
CA ASP A 57 -0.74 14.48 25.13
C ASP A 57 0.20 14.22 23.95
N ARG A 58 -0.38 14.25 22.74
CA ARG A 58 0.32 14.12 21.46
C ARG A 58 -0.32 15.01 20.38
N PRO A 59 0.39 15.30 19.28
CA PRO A 59 -0.16 16.11 18.19
C PRO A 59 -1.45 15.50 17.62
N ILE A 60 -2.41 16.35 17.24
CA ILE A 60 -3.71 15.89 16.74
C ILE A 60 -3.58 15.09 15.42
N SER A 61 -2.55 15.40 14.63
CA SER A 61 -2.17 14.69 13.39
C SER A 61 -1.78 13.23 13.62
N GLU A 62 -1.46 12.86 14.86
CA GLU A 62 -1.09 11.50 15.24
C GLU A 62 -2.28 10.62 15.58
N TYR A 63 -3.44 11.21 15.81
CA TYR A 63 -4.65 10.46 16.11
C TYR A 63 -5.24 9.83 14.85
N ILE A 64 -5.71 8.60 15.01
CA ILE A 64 -6.40 7.81 14.00
C ILE A 64 -7.86 7.60 14.42
N ALA A 65 -8.72 7.18 13.49
CA ALA A 65 -10.14 6.95 13.80
C ALA A 65 -10.34 6.00 14.98
N GLU A 66 -9.53 4.96 15.07
CA GLU A 66 -9.60 3.92 16.10
C GLU A 66 -9.38 4.49 17.51
N ASP A 67 -8.55 5.53 17.68
CA ASP A 67 -8.37 6.19 18.98
C ASP A 67 -9.68 6.84 19.45
N TYR A 68 -10.38 7.53 18.54
CA TYR A 68 -11.64 8.20 18.85
C TYR A 68 -12.79 7.20 19.02
N ILE A 69 -12.80 6.12 18.23
CA ILE A 69 -13.77 5.03 18.39
C ILE A 69 -13.60 4.37 19.75
N GLN A 70 -12.36 4.10 20.18
CA GLN A 70 -12.06 3.53 21.49
C GLN A 70 -12.53 4.46 22.60
N LEU A 71 -12.27 5.77 22.50
CA LEU A 71 -12.77 6.76 23.46
C LEU A 71 -14.29 6.70 23.60
N ILE A 72 -15.03 6.61 22.49
CA ILE A 72 -16.50 6.50 22.52
C ILE A 72 -16.95 5.16 23.12
N TYR A 73 -16.23 4.08 22.83
CA TYR A 73 -16.48 2.77 23.43
C TYR A 73 -16.31 2.80 24.95
N ASP A 74 -15.20 3.38 25.44
CA ASP A 74 -14.92 3.50 26.88
C ASP A 74 -16.01 4.32 27.60
N LEU A 75 -16.48 5.41 26.97
CA LEU A 75 -17.63 6.19 27.47
C LEU A 75 -18.92 5.37 27.55
N SER A 76 -19.12 4.43 26.62
CA SER A 76 -20.31 3.58 26.59
C SER A 76 -20.30 2.53 27.71
N GLU A 77 -19.14 1.96 28.00
CA GLU A 77 -18.93 0.94 29.05
C GLU A 77 -19.03 1.53 30.46
N GLU A 78 -18.38 2.67 30.73
CA GLU A 78 -18.31 3.24 32.07
C GLU A 78 -19.66 3.72 32.63
N LYS A 79 -20.56 4.19 31.76
CA LYS A 79 -21.76 4.94 32.18
C LYS A 79 -23.07 4.43 31.58
N HIS A 80 -23.03 3.37 30.77
CA HIS A 80 -24.19 2.85 30.04
C HIS A 80 -25.01 3.96 29.35
N TYR A 81 -24.30 4.93 28.74
CA TYR A 81 -24.94 6.09 28.16
C TYR A 81 -25.90 5.69 27.03
N LYS A 82 -27.03 6.41 26.92
CA LYS A 82 -27.96 6.23 25.80
C LYS A 82 -27.26 6.61 24.48
N LYS A 83 -27.64 5.95 23.38
CA LYS A 83 -27.09 6.17 22.02
C LYS A 83 -26.98 7.65 21.63
N ALA A 84 -27.97 8.47 22.00
CA ALA A 84 -27.98 9.91 21.71
C ALA A 84 -26.82 10.69 22.40
N TYR A 85 -26.40 10.27 23.60
CA TYR A 85 -25.25 10.87 24.30
C TYR A 85 -23.94 10.49 23.64
N LEU A 86 -23.79 9.25 23.19
CA LEU A 86 -22.60 8.82 22.44
C LEU A 86 -22.50 9.56 21.10
N GLN A 87 -23.62 9.79 20.43
CA GLN A 87 -23.68 10.62 19.21
C GLN A 87 -23.29 12.09 19.47
N HIS A 88 -23.64 12.63 20.63
CA HIS A 88 -23.22 13.98 21.05
C HIS A 88 -21.70 14.07 21.19
N TYR A 89 -21.05 13.14 21.90
CA TYR A 89 -19.58 13.14 22.01
C TYR A 89 -18.90 12.91 20.66
N TRP A 90 -19.46 12.07 19.81
CA TRP A 90 -19.01 11.91 18.43
C TRP A 90 -19.06 13.24 17.66
N HIS A 91 -20.17 13.97 17.77
CA HIS A 91 -20.31 15.28 17.13
C HIS A 91 -19.29 16.30 17.64
N LEU A 92 -19.01 16.31 18.95
CA LEU A 92 -18.00 17.17 19.55
C LEU A 92 -16.60 16.86 19.00
N ILE A 93 -16.19 15.59 19.00
CA ILE A 93 -14.91 15.17 18.40
C ILE A 93 -14.83 15.64 16.96
N LYS A 94 -15.89 15.41 16.18
CA LYS A 94 -15.95 15.80 14.77
C LYS A 94 -15.81 17.31 14.55
N CYS A 95 -16.37 18.14 15.43
CA CYS A 95 -16.21 19.59 15.35
C CYS A 95 -14.73 20.03 15.44
N VAL A 96 -13.95 19.37 16.30
CA VAL A 96 -12.52 19.68 16.45
C VAL A 96 -11.73 19.15 15.26
N THR A 97 -11.97 17.91 14.83
CA THR A 97 -11.25 17.31 13.69
C THR A 97 -11.57 18.02 12.39
N ASP A 98 -12.84 18.34 12.10
CA ASP A 98 -13.23 19.10 10.90
C ASP A 98 -12.60 20.51 10.90
N PHE A 99 -12.50 21.15 12.07
CA PHE A 99 -11.82 22.43 12.20
C PHE A 99 -10.31 22.30 11.93
N ALA A 100 -9.68 21.23 12.42
CA ALA A 100 -8.27 20.93 12.19
C ALA A 100 -7.99 20.70 10.69
N VAL A 101 -8.84 19.92 10.01
CA VAL A 101 -8.75 19.67 8.56
C VAL A 101 -8.82 20.99 7.79
N LYS A 102 -9.82 21.81 8.10
CA LYS A 102 -10.09 23.05 7.37
C LYS A 102 -9.04 24.14 7.60
N ASN A 103 -8.52 24.29 8.82
CA ASN A 103 -7.71 25.45 9.20
C ASN A 103 -6.24 25.12 9.44
N GLU A 104 -5.91 23.87 9.73
CA GLU A 104 -4.54 23.41 9.97
C GLU A 104 -4.02 22.51 8.83
N GLY A 105 -4.83 22.29 7.78
CA GLY A 105 -4.44 21.49 6.60
C GLY A 105 -4.24 20.00 6.91
N LEU A 106 -4.83 19.52 8.00
CA LEU A 106 -4.71 18.11 8.40
C LEU A 106 -5.63 17.21 7.58
N ILE A 107 -5.28 15.93 7.53
CA ILE A 107 -6.14 14.91 6.91
C ILE A 107 -7.22 14.49 7.91
N ASP A 108 -8.45 14.32 7.43
CA ASP A 108 -9.56 13.86 8.26
C ASP A 108 -9.23 12.45 8.81
N PRO A 109 -9.10 12.26 10.14
CA PRO A 109 -8.83 10.95 10.70
C PRO A 109 -9.95 9.95 10.41
N PHE A 110 -11.13 10.41 10.04
CA PHE A 110 -12.30 9.60 9.68
C PHE A 110 -12.50 9.40 8.18
N TRP A 111 -11.59 9.90 7.35
CA TRP A 111 -11.68 9.70 5.90
C TRP A 111 -11.75 8.21 5.57
N GLY A 112 -12.80 7.81 4.86
CA GLY A 112 -13.02 6.40 4.50
C GLY A 112 -13.38 5.49 5.67
N VAL A 113 -13.83 6.03 6.81
CA VAL A 113 -14.31 5.26 7.96
C VAL A 113 -15.83 5.27 8.01
N HIS A 114 -16.43 4.08 7.97
CA HIS A 114 -17.88 3.94 8.04
C HIS A 114 -18.44 4.16 9.45
N THR A 115 -19.11 5.29 9.69
CA THR A 115 -19.66 5.64 11.02
C THR A 115 -21.17 5.43 11.19
N GLY A 116 -21.86 4.70 10.29
CA GLY A 116 -23.22 4.20 10.63
C GLY A 116 -24.33 4.15 9.58
N GLU A 117 -24.08 4.23 8.27
CA GLU A 117 -25.14 3.98 7.27
C GLU A 117 -24.79 2.78 6.38
N VAL A 118 -25.12 1.56 6.80
CA VAL A 118 -24.97 0.36 5.96
C VAL A 118 -25.65 0.62 4.62
N LEU A 119 -24.86 0.68 3.53
CA LEU A 119 -25.42 0.67 2.18
C LEU A 119 -26.25 -0.62 2.08
N THR A 120 -27.53 -0.49 1.75
CA THR A 120 -28.40 -1.65 1.58
C THR A 120 -27.77 -2.58 0.54
N SER A 121 -27.83 -3.90 0.77
CA SER A 121 -27.19 -4.93 -0.09
C SER A 121 -27.49 -4.75 -1.58
N LYS A 122 -28.69 -4.28 -1.93
CA LYS A 122 -29.09 -3.92 -3.31
C LYS A 122 -28.25 -2.79 -3.96
N ASN A 123 -27.76 -1.83 -3.19
CA ASN A 123 -26.90 -0.74 -3.69
C ASN A 123 -25.43 -1.14 -3.79
N VAL A 124 -25.02 -2.21 -3.09
CA VAL A 124 -23.66 -2.74 -3.11
C VAL A 124 -23.48 -3.66 -4.32
N GLU A 125 -24.37 -4.63 -4.55
CA GLU A 125 -24.31 -5.54 -5.72
C GLU A 125 -24.33 -4.77 -7.05
N GLN A 126 -25.21 -3.77 -7.20
CA GLN A 126 -25.25 -2.93 -8.40
C GLN A 126 -23.99 -2.09 -8.60
N ARG A 127 -23.24 -1.75 -7.54
CA ARG A 127 -22.01 -0.94 -7.61
C ARG A 127 -20.73 -1.77 -7.68
N GLU A 128 -20.72 -2.98 -7.12
CA GLU A 128 -19.59 -3.91 -7.24
C GLU A 128 -19.34 -4.32 -8.70
N GLU A 129 -20.41 -4.56 -9.46
CA GLU A 129 -20.31 -4.89 -10.89
C GLU A 129 -20.04 -3.67 -11.81
N THR A 130 -20.35 -2.44 -11.36
CA THR A 130 -20.30 -1.24 -12.24
C THR A 130 -19.30 -0.16 -11.82
N VAL A 131 -18.80 -0.13 -10.57
CA VAL A 131 -18.02 1.00 -10.01
C VAL A 131 -16.57 0.64 -9.69
N LEU A 132 -16.29 -0.54 -9.12
CA LEU A 132 -14.92 -0.88 -8.69
C LEU A 132 -14.14 -1.66 -9.75
N ARG A 133 -13.28 -0.94 -10.47
CA ARG A 133 -12.23 -1.54 -11.31
C ARG A 133 -11.38 -2.52 -10.47
N ARG A 134 -10.93 -3.61 -11.10
CA ARG A 134 -10.06 -4.62 -10.45
C ARG A 134 -8.70 -4.05 -10.02
N SER A 135 -8.28 -2.95 -10.65
CA SER A 135 -7.06 -2.20 -10.38
C SER A 135 -7.37 -0.71 -10.14
N PHE A 136 -6.50 -0.04 -9.38
CA PHE A 136 -6.58 1.41 -9.17
C PHE A 136 -6.23 2.20 -10.44
N ASN A 137 -6.58 3.49 -10.42
CA ASN A 137 -6.23 4.42 -11.49
C ASN A 137 -4.69 4.59 -11.58
N PRO A 138 -4.06 4.40 -12.76
CA PRO A 138 -2.61 4.55 -12.93
C PRO A 138 -2.04 5.91 -12.50
N VAL A 139 -2.76 7.02 -12.71
CA VAL A 139 -2.33 8.37 -12.26
C VAL A 139 -2.19 8.41 -10.75
N MET A 140 -3.14 7.81 -10.04
CA MET A 140 -3.09 7.73 -8.59
C MET A 140 -1.99 6.82 -8.09
N VAL A 141 -1.87 5.63 -8.68
CA VAL A 141 -0.82 4.66 -8.33
C VAL A 141 0.55 5.30 -8.47
N TRP A 142 0.77 6.05 -9.56
CA TRP A 142 2.01 6.80 -9.77
C TRP A 142 2.27 7.83 -8.67
N LYS A 143 1.30 8.70 -8.37
CA LYS A 143 1.41 9.69 -7.29
C LYS A 143 1.70 9.04 -5.92
N MET A 144 1.00 7.95 -5.60
CA MET A 144 1.19 7.21 -4.35
C MET A 144 2.61 6.66 -4.26
N ALA A 145 3.10 6.02 -5.33
CA ALA A 145 4.45 5.49 -5.40
C ALA A 145 5.52 6.59 -5.22
N GLU A 146 5.36 7.75 -5.88
CA GLU A 146 6.32 8.85 -5.73
C GLU A 146 6.37 9.38 -4.29
N ILE A 147 5.22 9.58 -3.65
CA ILE A 147 5.14 10.02 -2.25
C ILE A 147 5.82 9.01 -1.32
N ILE A 148 5.56 7.71 -1.52
CA ILE A 148 6.10 6.64 -0.68
C ILE A 148 7.61 6.56 -0.84
N TYR A 149 8.13 6.35 -2.05
CA TYR A 149 9.56 6.11 -2.25
C TYR A 149 10.43 7.30 -1.83
N LYS A 150 9.94 8.54 -2.01
CA LYS A 150 10.63 9.75 -1.52
C LYS A 150 10.76 9.77 0.01
N SER A 151 9.88 9.07 0.72
CA SER A 151 9.77 9.11 2.19
C SER A 151 10.30 7.87 2.90
N VAL A 152 10.60 6.78 2.18
CA VAL A 152 11.11 5.51 2.76
C VAL A 152 12.35 5.73 3.64
N PRO A 153 13.38 6.51 3.22
CA PRO A 153 14.59 6.70 4.04
C PRO A 153 14.32 7.30 5.42
N GLU A 154 13.19 7.99 5.59
CA GLU A 154 12.87 8.77 6.80
C GLU A 154 11.77 8.14 7.66
N SER A 155 10.85 7.35 7.08
CA SER A 155 9.68 6.82 7.80
C SER A 155 9.57 5.30 7.74
N GLY A 156 9.44 4.69 8.91
CA GLY A 156 9.14 3.26 9.04
C GLY A 156 7.76 2.92 8.49
N GLU A 157 6.76 3.77 8.71
CA GLU A 157 5.43 3.59 8.12
C GLU A 157 5.47 3.62 6.59
N LYS A 158 6.17 4.60 5.98
CA LYS A 158 6.30 4.66 4.52
C LYS A 158 7.09 3.49 3.95
N THR A 159 8.05 2.96 4.69
CA THR A 159 8.69 1.67 4.37
C THR A 159 7.66 0.54 4.33
N GLY A 160 6.76 0.49 5.31
CA GLY A 160 5.64 -0.46 5.31
C GLY A 160 4.71 -0.30 4.11
N LEU A 161 4.32 0.94 3.78
CA LEU A 161 3.50 1.19 2.59
C LEU A 161 4.22 0.77 1.30
N ALA A 162 5.55 0.91 1.21
CA ALA A 162 6.33 0.45 0.05
C ALA A 162 6.20 -1.07 -0.15
N PHE A 163 6.34 -1.86 0.92
CA PHE A 163 6.10 -3.31 0.86
C PHE A 163 4.66 -3.67 0.50
N LEU A 164 3.67 -2.97 1.05
CA LEU A 164 2.27 -3.18 0.65
C LEU A 164 2.11 -2.92 -0.86
N ILE A 165 2.78 -1.88 -1.36
CA ILE A 165 2.67 -1.47 -2.76
C ILE A 165 3.37 -2.44 -3.72
N GLU A 166 4.62 -2.78 -3.44
CA GLU A 166 5.45 -3.62 -4.30
C GLU A 166 5.07 -5.10 -4.23
N ASP A 167 4.54 -5.58 -3.11
CA ASP A 167 4.50 -7.03 -2.85
C ASP A 167 3.11 -7.52 -2.44
N GLY A 168 2.17 -6.59 -2.26
CA GLY A 168 0.82 -6.92 -1.81
C GLY A 168 0.82 -7.65 -0.46
N LEU A 169 1.82 -7.44 0.40
CA LEU A 169 1.89 -8.07 1.72
C LEU A 169 0.67 -7.73 2.58
N ARG A 170 0.41 -8.53 3.62
CA ARG A 170 -0.59 -8.17 4.63
C ARG A 170 0.01 -7.16 5.62
N LEU A 171 -0.81 -6.23 6.13
CA LEU A 171 -0.38 -5.23 7.13
C LEU A 171 0.46 -5.82 8.27
N LYS A 172 0.03 -6.95 8.83
CA LYS A 172 0.74 -7.61 9.95
C LYS A 172 2.04 -8.27 9.54
N GLU A 173 2.12 -8.79 8.31
CA GLU A 173 3.35 -9.37 7.74
C GLU A 173 4.37 -8.24 7.50
N THR A 174 3.93 -7.16 6.86
CA THR A 174 4.71 -5.94 6.63
C THR A 174 5.25 -5.35 7.94
N ALA A 175 4.39 -5.17 8.94
CA ALA A 175 4.78 -4.64 10.23
C ALA A 175 5.79 -5.52 10.97
N GLY A 176 5.85 -6.82 10.65
CA GLY A 176 6.69 -7.79 11.34
C GLY A 176 8.11 -7.92 10.79
N THR A 177 8.48 -7.17 9.74
CA THR A 177 9.77 -7.32 9.07
C THR A 177 10.91 -6.61 9.81
N THR A 178 12.09 -7.23 9.78
CA THR A 178 13.34 -6.75 10.40
C THR A 178 14.47 -6.72 9.38
N TYR A 179 15.54 -5.97 9.64
CA TYR A 179 16.68 -5.94 8.71
C TYR A 179 17.37 -7.31 8.55
N GLY A 180 17.22 -8.22 9.52
CA GLY A 180 17.72 -9.60 9.38
C GLY A 180 16.95 -10.45 8.38
N ASP A 181 15.79 -9.96 7.92
CA ASP A 181 14.96 -10.60 6.91
C ASP A 181 15.28 -10.14 5.49
N PHE A 182 16.06 -9.06 5.36
CA PHE A 182 16.41 -8.43 4.09
C PHE A 182 17.73 -8.96 3.55
N TYR A 183 17.70 -9.41 2.30
CA TYR A 183 18.86 -9.88 1.56
C TYR A 183 19.09 -8.95 0.38
N SER A 184 20.28 -8.34 0.34
CA SER A 184 20.65 -7.33 -0.65
C SER A 184 21.47 -7.94 -1.80
N TYR A 185 21.63 -7.19 -2.90
CA TYR A 185 22.57 -7.55 -3.98
C TYR A 185 24.03 -7.73 -3.49
N LYS A 186 24.39 -7.16 -2.32
CA LYS A 186 25.75 -7.19 -1.78
C LYS A 186 26.09 -8.48 -1.04
N ASP A 187 25.10 -9.29 -0.68
CA ASP A 187 25.28 -10.51 0.12
C ASP A 187 25.53 -11.77 -0.72
N GLY A 188 25.93 -11.60 -1.99
CA GLY A 188 26.15 -12.70 -2.93
C GLY A 188 24.87 -13.25 -3.57
N GLU A 189 23.72 -12.65 -3.27
CA GLU A 189 22.46 -12.91 -3.96
C GLU A 189 22.33 -11.99 -5.18
N VAL A 190 21.84 -12.53 -6.30
CA VAL A 190 21.67 -11.78 -7.55
C VAL A 190 20.35 -11.00 -7.55
N ILE A 191 19.48 -11.15 -6.54
CA ILE A 191 18.12 -10.61 -6.51
C ILE A 191 17.76 -10.15 -5.08
N PRO A 192 17.40 -8.87 -4.86
CA PRO A 192 16.97 -8.38 -3.57
C PRO A 192 15.67 -9.01 -3.13
N LYS A 193 15.63 -9.46 -1.89
CA LYS A 193 14.46 -10.15 -1.37
C LYS A 193 14.31 -10.00 0.14
N VAL A 194 13.08 -10.20 0.60
CA VAL A 194 12.74 -10.21 2.02
C VAL A 194 12.09 -11.54 2.37
N TYR A 195 12.53 -12.14 3.47
CA TYR A 195 11.93 -13.36 3.98
C TYR A 195 10.78 -13.07 4.95
N ILE A 196 9.57 -13.50 4.60
CA ILE A 196 8.37 -13.30 5.41
C ILE A 196 8.13 -14.53 6.26
N HIS A 197 8.38 -14.41 7.56
CA HIS A 197 8.16 -15.48 8.54
C HIS A 197 7.52 -15.03 9.85
N ASN A 198 7.50 -13.72 10.11
CA ASN A 198 6.93 -13.11 11.31
C ASN A 198 5.70 -12.25 11.01
N SER A 199 4.86 -12.05 12.02
CA SER A 199 3.76 -11.09 11.97
C SER A 199 3.48 -10.46 13.33
N THR A 200 2.90 -9.26 13.33
CA THR A 200 2.46 -8.61 14.58
C THR A 200 1.17 -9.23 15.13
N ILE A 201 1.06 -9.28 16.47
CA ILE A 201 -0.10 -9.89 17.16
C ILE A 201 -1.25 -8.88 17.24
N GLY A 202 -2.40 -9.20 16.64
CA GLY A 202 -3.61 -8.38 16.79
C GLY A 202 -3.41 -6.93 16.32
N GLN A 203 -3.69 -5.94 17.18
CA GLN A 203 -3.38 -4.52 16.95
C GLN A 203 -2.12 -4.07 17.71
N THR A 204 -1.37 -5.02 18.29
CA THR A 204 -0.18 -4.74 19.07
C THR A 204 1.06 -4.59 18.18
N ARG A 205 2.18 -4.26 18.80
CA ARG A 205 3.50 -4.16 18.17
C ARG A 205 4.37 -5.40 18.47
N ASP A 206 3.80 -6.38 19.17
CA ASP A 206 4.52 -7.58 19.57
C ASP A 206 4.61 -8.55 18.40
N LEU A 207 5.79 -9.14 18.20
CA LEU A 207 5.99 -10.16 17.20
C LEU A 207 5.45 -11.51 17.65
N ARG A 208 4.93 -12.24 16.69
CA ARG A 208 4.71 -13.68 16.78
C ARG A 208 5.56 -14.36 15.73
N ASP A 209 6.39 -15.28 16.21
CA ASP A 209 7.05 -16.25 15.37
C ASP A 209 6.00 -17.13 14.70
N GLY A 210 6.02 -17.09 13.38
CA GLY A 210 5.15 -17.85 12.52
C GLY A 210 3.86 -17.16 12.11
N LEU A 211 3.40 -17.58 10.94
CA LEU A 211 2.25 -17.00 10.24
C LEU A 211 0.98 -17.82 10.48
N LYS A 212 -0.18 -17.27 10.11
CA LYS A 212 -1.49 -17.94 10.30
C LYS A 212 -1.54 -19.35 9.70
N THR A 213 -0.81 -19.57 8.61
CA THR A 213 -0.72 -20.86 7.92
C THR A 213 0.71 -21.08 7.44
N ASP A 214 1.11 -22.33 7.27
CA ASP A 214 2.44 -22.68 6.71
C ASP A 214 2.66 -22.12 5.29
N ASN A 215 1.58 -21.78 4.57
CA ASN A 215 1.68 -21.10 3.27
C ASN A 215 2.14 -19.64 3.36
N GLY A 216 2.14 -19.05 4.56
CA GLY A 216 2.57 -17.68 4.76
C GLY A 216 4.08 -17.53 4.55
N TYR A 217 4.86 -18.55 4.92
CA TYR A 217 6.32 -18.50 4.85
C TYR A 217 6.76 -18.43 3.39
N ARG A 218 7.46 -17.35 3.03
CA ARG A 218 7.89 -17.12 1.65
C ARG A 218 8.97 -16.06 1.56
N THR A 219 9.74 -16.15 0.50
CA THR A 219 10.61 -15.08 0.05
C THR A 219 9.85 -14.20 -0.92
N VAL A 220 9.99 -12.89 -0.79
CA VAL A 220 9.33 -11.93 -1.67
C VAL A 220 10.40 -11.03 -2.28
N ILE A 221 10.35 -10.91 -3.61
CA ILE A 221 11.33 -10.16 -4.39
C ILE A 221 10.95 -8.70 -4.33
N ILE A 222 11.88 -7.85 -3.92
CA ILE A 222 11.68 -6.40 -3.88
C ILE A 222 12.42 -5.74 -5.03
N SER A 223 11.99 -4.56 -5.42
CA SER A 223 12.67 -3.82 -6.47
C SER A 223 14.06 -3.36 -6.05
N GLU A 224 14.96 -3.20 -7.02
CA GLU A 224 16.26 -2.56 -6.78
C GLU A 224 16.09 -1.19 -6.12
N LYS A 225 15.07 -0.44 -6.53
CA LYS A 225 14.78 0.88 -5.96
C LYS A 225 14.46 0.79 -4.46
N LEU A 226 13.58 -0.11 -4.05
CA LEU A 226 13.26 -0.30 -2.64
C LEU A 226 14.46 -0.85 -1.87
N ALA A 227 15.19 -1.80 -2.44
CA ALA A 227 16.41 -2.35 -1.84
C ALA A 227 17.44 -1.25 -1.52
N LEU A 228 17.72 -0.34 -2.48
CA LEU A 228 18.64 0.78 -2.27
C LEU A 228 18.16 1.74 -1.17
N LEU A 229 16.86 2.01 -1.09
CA LEU A 229 16.29 2.86 -0.03
C LEU A 229 16.36 2.17 1.34
N LEU A 230 16.17 0.85 1.40
CA LEU A 230 16.32 0.05 2.62
C LEU A 230 17.77 0.01 3.08
N GLU A 231 18.74 -0.17 2.17
CA GLU A 231 20.17 -0.12 2.47
C GLU A 231 20.58 1.25 3.02
N GLU A 232 20.11 2.35 2.40
CA GLU A 232 20.37 3.71 2.89
C GLU A 232 19.82 3.89 4.32
N LYS A 233 18.59 3.44 4.55
CA LYS A 233 17.93 3.50 5.86
C LYS A 233 18.63 2.63 6.90
N GLN A 234 19.06 1.43 6.53
CA GLN A 234 19.81 0.50 7.38
C GLN A 234 21.11 1.16 7.84
N LYS A 235 21.88 1.74 6.91
CA LYS A 235 23.14 2.42 7.22
C LYS A 235 22.95 3.56 8.22
N ARG A 236 21.92 4.40 8.03
CA ARG A 236 21.59 5.48 8.98
C ARG A 236 21.24 4.93 10.37
N THR A 237 20.52 3.81 10.41
CA THR A 237 20.14 3.13 11.66
C THR A 237 21.37 2.56 12.38
N GLU A 238 22.31 1.95 11.64
CA GLU A 238 23.60 1.50 12.16
C GLU A 238 24.45 2.66 12.69
N GLU A 239 24.46 3.80 12.01
CA GLU A 239 25.14 5.02 12.48
C GLU A 239 24.56 5.51 13.82
N ILE A 240 23.23 5.56 13.97
CA ILE A 240 22.56 5.91 15.24
C ILE A 240 22.93 4.92 16.35
N LEU A 241 22.84 3.62 16.07
CA LEU A 241 23.22 2.54 17.00
C LEU A 241 24.69 2.65 17.45
N SER A 242 25.58 3.16 16.60
CA SER A 242 27.02 3.30 16.90
C SER A 242 27.37 4.56 17.69
N GLN A 243 26.59 5.64 17.53
CA GLN A 243 26.87 6.96 18.11
C GLN A 243 26.23 7.14 19.49
N GLU A 244 25.00 6.68 19.62
CA GLU A 244 24.35 6.63 20.90
C GLU A 244 24.89 5.37 21.59
N ASN A 245 25.45 5.53 22.80
CA ASN A 245 25.73 4.41 23.71
C ASN A 245 24.38 3.85 24.18
N ILE A 246 23.51 3.42 23.24
CA ILE A 246 22.11 3.10 23.45
C ILE A 246 22.11 1.98 24.46
N ASP A 247 21.65 2.39 25.64
CA ASP A 247 21.64 1.60 26.83
C ASP A 247 20.99 0.25 26.52
N ALA A 248 21.60 -0.82 27.00
CA ALA A 248 21.17 -2.20 26.81
C ALA A 248 19.77 -2.50 27.41
N THR A 249 18.99 -1.47 27.75
CA THR A 249 17.66 -1.51 28.35
C THR A 249 16.58 -2.02 27.39
N GLN A 250 16.78 -1.98 26.07
CA GLN A 250 15.94 -2.72 25.10
C GLN A 250 16.62 -3.99 24.51
N GLY A 251 17.90 -4.23 24.79
CA GLY A 251 18.60 -5.47 24.42
C GLY A 251 18.84 -5.69 22.91
N ILE A 252 18.55 -4.72 22.05
CA ILE A 252 18.83 -4.79 20.60
C ILE A 252 20.15 -4.07 20.31
N THR A 253 21.22 -4.84 20.15
CA THR A 253 22.54 -4.37 19.69
C THR A 253 22.87 -4.85 18.27
N ASP A 254 21.96 -5.64 17.70
CA ASP A 254 22.08 -6.27 16.40
C ASP A 254 21.11 -5.61 15.44
N ILE A 255 21.63 -5.02 14.36
CA ILE A 255 20.83 -4.40 13.30
C ILE A 255 19.80 -5.38 12.74
N GLY A 256 20.12 -6.68 12.70
CA GLY A 256 19.22 -7.72 12.20
C GLY A 256 17.90 -7.85 12.97
N ARG A 257 17.85 -7.36 14.22
CA ARG A 257 16.63 -7.35 15.05
C ARG A 257 15.86 -6.04 14.98
N VAL A 258 16.40 -5.02 14.33
CA VAL A 258 15.74 -3.72 14.21
C VAL A 258 14.62 -3.81 13.17
N PRO A 259 13.41 -3.33 13.49
CA PRO A 259 12.30 -3.30 12.52
C PRO A 259 12.62 -2.43 11.31
N MET A 260 12.36 -2.95 10.10
CA MET A 260 12.36 -2.10 8.89
C MET A 260 11.15 -1.15 8.90
N VAL A 261 10.03 -1.68 9.40
CA VAL A 261 8.75 -0.97 9.53
C VAL A 261 8.55 -0.62 11.01
N HIS A 262 9.22 0.46 11.44
CA HIS A 262 9.20 0.94 12.82
C HIS A 262 8.14 2.02 13.07
N ASP A 263 7.85 2.29 14.35
CA ASP A 263 7.02 3.41 14.79
C ASP A 263 7.73 4.74 14.52
N LYS A 264 7.01 5.79 14.08
CA LYS A 264 7.59 7.13 13.87
C LYS A 264 8.39 7.70 15.05
N ASN A 265 8.07 7.30 16.28
CA ASN A 265 8.68 7.84 17.49
C ASN A 265 9.73 6.90 18.09
N ASP A 266 9.85 5.67 17.61
CA ASP A 266 10.75 4.66 18.17
C ASP A 266 11.26 3.71 17.07
N LEU A 267 12.53 3.86 16.72
CA LEU A 267 13.22 3.06 15.70
C LEU A 267 13.31 1.57 16.07
N PHE A 268 13.24 1.24 17.36
CA PHE A 268 13.39 -0.13 17.86
C PHE A 268 12.06 -0.86 18.03
N ARG A 269 10.96 -0.18 17.73
CA ARG A 269 9.61 -0.71 17.93
C ARG A 269 8.89 -0.87 16.61
N HIS A 270 8.32 -2.04 16.38
CA HIS A 270 7.49 -2.29 15.21
C HIS A 270 6.32 -1.31 15.14
N CYS A 271 5.98 -0.91 13.92
CA CYS A 271 4.75 -0.18 13.65
C CYS A 271 3.53 -1.06 13.93
N ALA A 272 2.48 -0.48 14.51
CA ALA A 272 1.21 -1.20 14.69
C ALA A 272 0.41 -1.22 13.39
N SER A 273 -0.31 -2.32 13.13
CA SER A 273 -1.17 -2.42 11.92
C SER A 273 -2.18 -1.27 11.76
N PRO A 274 -2.84 -0.75 12.83
CA PRO A 274 -3.71 0.42 12.71
C PRO A 274 -2.99 1.70 12.25
N GLN A 275 -1.71 1.87 12.60
CA GLN A 275 -0.92 3.02 12.16
C GLN A 275 -0.65 2.92 10.66
N LEU A 276 -0.27 1.75 10.15
CA LEU A 276 -0.13 1.50 8.71
C LEU A 276 -1.45 1.72 7.95
N THR A 277 -2.57 1.23 8.49
CA THR A 277 -3.91 1.48 7.95
C THR A 277 -4.19 2.98 7.82
N ALA A 278 -3.95 3.74 8.89
CA ALA A 278 -4.21 5.17 8.89
C ALA A 278 -3.30 5.91 7.91
N GLU A 279 -2.02 5.55 7.85
CA GLU A 279 -1.08 6.13 6.88
C GLU A 279 -1.46 5.79 5.43
N PHE A 280 -2.01 4.60 5.19
CA PHE A 280 -2.47 4.23 3.85
C PHE A 280 -3.73 5.01 3.46
N ARG A 281 -4.70 5.16 4.37
CA ARG A 281 -5.91 6.01 4.17
C ARG A 281 -5.53 7.47 3.92
N LYS A 282 -4.60 8.01 4.70
CA LYS A 282 -4.06 9.36 4.49
C LYS A 282 -3.49 9.52 3.09
N LEU A 283 -2.75 8.51 2.61
CA LEU A 283 -2.20 8.54 1.27
C LEU A 283 -3.30 8.52 0.20
N PHE A 284 -4.34 7.68 0.32
CA PHE A 284 -5.49 7.69 -0.58
C PHE A 284 -6.20 9.05 -0.61
N ALA A 285 -6.41 9.67 0.55
CA ALA A 285 -6.98 11.01 0.65
C ALA A 285 -6.09 12.06 -0.04
N GLN A 286 -4.78 12.00 0.19
CA GLN A 286 -3.79 12.93 -0.36
C GLN A 286 -3.74 12.86 -1.90
N VAL A 287 -3.85 11.67 -2.50
CA VAL A 287 -3.87 11.51 -3.96
C VAL A 287 -5.25 11.69 -4.58
N GLY A 288 -6.25 12.09 -3.77
CA GLY A 288 -7.59 12.41 -4.23
C GLY A 288 -8.45 11.20 -4.59
N TYR A 289 -8.25 10.05 -3.92
CA TYR A 289 -9.16 8.91 -4.13
C TYR A 289 -10.58 9.28 -3.73
N ASN A 290 -11.55 8.74 -4.44
CA ASN A 290 -12.94 9.01 -4.13
C ASN A 290 -13.32 8.25 -2.84
N GLU A 291 -13.70 9.00 -1.80
CA GLU A 291 -14.12 8.43 -0.52
C GLU A 291 -15.32 7.48 -0.67
N LYS A 292 -16.26 7.76 -1.60
CA LYS A 292 -17.40 6.87 -1.84
C LYS A 292 -16.95 5.54 -2.43
N ASP A 293 -15.96 5.54 -3.31
CA ASP A 293 -15.40 4.30 -3.88
C ASP A 293 -14.65 3.51 -2.80
N PHE A 294 -13.94 4.21 -1.90
CA PHE A 294 -13.32 3.62 -0.73
C PHE A 294 -14.34 2.95 0.21
N LEU A 295 -15.48 3.59 0.45
CA LEU A 295 -16.57 3.00 1.22
C LEU A 295 -17.15 1.75 0.55
N VAL A 296 -17.15 1.64 -0.78
CA VAL A 296 -17.53 0.39 -1.46
C VAL A 296 -16.50 -0.71 -1.20
N LEU A 297 -15.19 -0.41 -1.25
CA LEU A 297 -14.15 -1.38 -0.86
C LEU A 297 -14.34 -1.86 0.58
N GLN A 298 -14.65 -0.94 1.49
CA GLN A 298 -14.95 -1.27 2.87
C GLN A 298 -16.19 -2.17 3.01
N ASN A 299 -17.22 -1.92 2.20
CA ASN A 299 -18.41 -2.76 2.21
C ASN A 299 -18.12 -4.15 1.65
N ILE A 300 -17.32 -4.33 0.59
CA ILE A 300 -16.89 -5.66 0.09
C ILE A 300 -16.20 -6.46 1.21
N VAL A 301 -15.29 -5.81 1.92
CA VAL A 301 -14.54 -6.44 3.02
C VAL A 301 -15.48 -6.81 4.18
N ASN A 302 -16.61 -6.11 4.33
CA ASN A 302 -17.58 -6.30 5.41
C ASN A 302 -18.84 -7.11 5.00
N SER A 303 -19.15 -7.27 3.70
CA SER A 303 -20.36 -7.90 3.18
C SER A 303 -20.17 -9.42 3.13
N GLN A 304 -20.66 -10.09 4.17
CA GLN A 304 -21.15 -11.47 4.28
C GLN A 304 -20.56 -12.67 3.50
N GLU A 305 -20.02 -12.58 2.28
CA GLU A 305 -19.34 -13.69 1.57
C GLU A 305 -18.02 -14.09 2.25
N PHE A 306 -17.35 -13.19 2.98
CA PHE A 306 -16.22 -13.55 3.84
C PHE A 306 -16.65 -14.18 5.18
N SER A 307 -17.90 -13.97 5.62
CA SER A 307 -18.34 -14.37 6.97
C SER A 307 -18.67 -15.85 7.11
N GLU A 308 -18.88 -16.59 6.01
CA GLU A 308 -19.19 -18.03 6.09
C GLU A 308 -17.98 -18.87 6.51
N ALA A 309 -16.76 -18.40 6.27
CA ALA A 309 -15.53 -19.00 6.81
C ALA A 309 -15.35 -18.72 8.33
N VAL A 310 -15.96 -17.65 8.84
CA VAL A 310 -15.75 -17.13 10.21
C VAL A 310 -16.74 -17.71 11.23
N LYS A 311 -17.88 -18.29 10.79
CA LYS A 311 -18.90 -18.88 11.69
C LYS A 311 -18.41 -20.07 12.56
N ARG A 312 -17.14 -20.48 12.45
CA ARG A 312 -16.52 -21.55 13.27
C ARG A 312 -15.52 -21.06 14.30
N VAL A 313 -15.32 -19.75 14.45
CA VAL A 313 -14.15 -19.18 15.15
C VAL A 313 -14.61 -18.38 16.38
N THR A 314 -14.09 -18.73 17.55
CA THR A 314 -14.48 -18.17 18.87
C THR A 314 -13.90 -16.76 19.11
N PRO A 315 -14.44 -15.95 20.05
CA PRO A 315 -13.96 -14.58 20.33
C PRO A 315 -12.47 -14.47 20.70
N LYS A 316 -11.85 -15.55 21.21
CA LYS A 316 -10.40 -15.60 21.49
C LYS A 316 -9.56 -15.66 20.21
N GLU A 317 -10.18 -16.06 19.10
CA GLU A 317 -9.61 -16.12 17.77
C GLU A 317 -9.95 -14.85 16.94
N LEU A 318 -10.68 -13.87 17.49
CA LEU A 318 -10.89 -12.56 16.83
C LEU A 318 -9.59 -11.72 16.73
N GLY A 319 -8.54 -12.06 17.51
CA GLY A 319 -7.19 -11.52 17.30
C GLY A 319 -6.56 -11.93 15.96
N PHE A 320 -7.15 -12.94 15.29
CA PHE A 320 -6.78 -13.44 13.96
C PHE A 320 -7.59 -12.79 12.84
N ALA A 321 -8.25 -11.65 13.12
CA ALA A 321 -9.06 -10.91 12.16
C ALA A 321 -8.32 -10.83 10.82
N GLU A 322 -9.02 -11.35 9.82
CA GLU A 322 -8.75 -11.28 8.39
C GLU A 322 -8.36 -9.86 7.99
N GLU A 323 -7.83 -9.69 6.79
CA GLU A 323 -7.57 -8.38 6.20
C GLU A 323 -8.89 -7.60 6.09
N ARG A 324 -9.27 -6.94 7.19
CA ARG A 324 -10.46 -6.11 7.34
C ARG A 324 -10.21 -4.66 6.98
N ASP A 325 -9.02 -4.38 6.46
CA ASP A 325 -8.64 -3.06 6.03
C ASP A 325 -8.85 -2.89 4.52
N PRO A 326 -9.76 -2.00 4.10
CA PRO A 326 -10.06 -1.78 2.68
C PRO A 326 -8.88 -1.23 1.88
N SER A 327 -7.96 -0.49 2.50
CA SER A 327 -6.76 0.02 1.82
C SER A 327 -5.82 -1.11 1.44
N ALA A 328 -5.44 -1.94 2.41
CA ALA A 328 -4.56 -3.09 2.19
C ALA A 328 -5.20 -4.12 1.22
N TYR A 329 -6.47 -4.46 1.44
CA TYR A 329 -7.19 -5.39 0.57
C TYR A 329 -7.29 -4.86 -0.87
N GLY A 330 -7.67 -3.58 -1.04
CA GLY A 330 -7.75 -2.95 -2.35
C GLY A 330 -6.41 -2.97 -3.08
N TRP A 331 -5.31 -2.71 -2.37
CA TRP A 331 -3.97 -2.75 -2.95
C TRP A 331 -3.51 -4.16 -3.31
N ARG A 332 -3.75 -5.12 -2.44
CA ARG A 332 -3.43 -6.51 -2.69
C ARG A 332 -4.21 -7.09 -3.88
N ARG A 333 -5.45 -6.66 -4.08
CA ARG A 333 -6.25 -6.92 -5.29
C ARG A 333 -5.65 -6.23 -6.53
N HIS A 334 -5.20 -4.98 -6.41
CA HIS A 334 -4.51 -4.26 -7.48
C HIS A 334 -3.23 -4.98 -7.91
N TRP A 335 -2.37 -5.35 -6.96
CA TRP A 335 -1.14 -6.09 -7.18
C TRP A 335 -1.40 -7.40 -7.92
N ASN A 336 -2.34 -8.22 -7.45
CA ASN A 336 -2.66 -9.49 -8.10
C ASN A 336 -3.20 -9.32 -9.53
N THR A 337 -3.96 -8.25 -9.77
CA THR A 337 -4.48 -7.90 -11.10
C THR A 337 -3.35 -7.47 -12.04
N GLU A 338 -2.41 -6.69 -11.53
CA GLU A 338 -1.25 -6.25 -12.29
C GLU A 338 -0.30 -7.38 -12.64
N MET A 339 0.01 -8.27 -11.68
CA MET A 339 0.78 -9.48 -11.95
C MET A 339 0.11 -10.34 -13.03
N HIS A 340 -1.22 -10.42 -13.03
CA HIS A 340 -1.96 -11.12 -14.09
C HIS A 340 -1.81 -10.44 -15.46
N ILE A 341 -1.88 -9.11 -15.52
CA ILE A 341 -1.67 -8.32 -16.75
C ILE A 341 -0.26 -8.55 -17.30
N LEU A 342 0.73 -8.64 -16.41
CA LEU A 342 2.15 -8.86 -16.75
C LEU A 342 2.49 -10.33 -17.06
N GLY A 343 1.49 -11.21 -17.15
CA GLY A 343 1.70 -12.62 -17.51
C GLY A 343 2.42 -13.44 -16.44
N VAL A 344 2.32 -13.05 -15.16
CA VAL A 344 2.80 -13.87 -14.03
C VAL A 344 1.86 -15.05 -13.81
N ALA A 345 2.43 -16.26 -13.72
CA ALA A 345 1.63 -17.49 -13.65
C ALA A 345 0.76 -17.52 -12.37
N PRO A 346 -0.39 -18.22 -12.39
CA PRO A 346 -1.26 -18.34 -11.22
C PRO A 346 -0.56 -18.83 -9.95
N GLU A 347 0.28 -19.86 -10.07
CA GLU A 347 1.08 -20.44 -8.98
C GLU A 347 2.06 -19.43 -8.36
N ASP A 348 2.69 -18.61 -9.18
CA ASP A 348 3.64 -17.57 -8.74
C ASP A 348 2.91 -16.45 -7.99
N ARG A 349 1.75 -16.04 -8.49
CA ARG A 349 0.87 -15.09 -7.79
C ARG A 349 0.37 -15.68 -6.47
N GLN A 350 -0.03 -16.96 -6.45
CA GLN A 350 -0.43 -17.66 -5.23
C GLN A 350 0.73 -17.73 -4.23
N PHE A 351 1.95 -18.01 -4.69
CA PHE A 351 3.15 -18.02 -3.86
C PHE A 351 3.41 -16.64 -3.26
N GLY A 352 3.50 -15.58 -4.08
CA GLY A 352 3.73 -14.20 -3.62
C GLY A 352 2.64 -13.68 -2.68
N MET A 353 1.39 -14.09 -2.88
CA MET A 353 0.28 -13.80 -1.98
C MET A 353 0.31 -14.67 -0.70
N GLY A 354 1.19 -15.66 -0.57
CA GLY A 354 1.13 -16.59 0.56
C GLY A 354 -0.19 -17.39 0.62
N HIS A 355 -0.80 -17.64 -0.55
CA HIS A 355 -1.94 -18.52 -0.72
C HIS A 355 -1.46 -19.96 -0.95
N ARG A 356 -2.34 -20.94 -0.74
CA ARG A 356 -2.04 -22.32 -1.13
C ARG A 356 -1.83 -22.37 -2.65
N ILE A 357 -0.75 -23.01 -3.09
CA ILE A 357 -0.53 -23.29 -4.51
C ILE A 357 -1.48 -24.41 -4.91
N GLU A 358 -2.30 -24.14 -5.92
CA GLU A 358 -3.34 -25.08 -6.38
C GLU A 358 -2.78 -26.09 -7.39
N ASN A 359 -1.77 -25.69 -8.16
CA ASN A 359 -1.08 -26.59 -9.09
C ASN A 359 -0.32 -27.68 -8.28
N PRO A 360 -0.69 -28.97 -8.42
CA PRO A 360 -0.06 -30.04 -7.66
C PRO A 360 1.40 -30.31 -8.05
N ASP A 361 1.82 -29.87 -9.24
CA ASP A 361 3.16 -30.11 -9.78
C ASP A 361 4.18 -29.06 -9.32
N VAL A 362 3.70 -27.93 -8.77
CA VAL A 362 4.55 -26.82 -8.28
C VAL A 362 4.59 -26.85 -6.76
N LYS A 363 5.80 -26.91 -6.19
CA LYS A 363 6.02 -26.91 -4.74
C LYS A 363 6.54 -25.55 -4.28
N ARG A 364 6.15 -25.15 -3.06
CA ARG A 364 6.70 -23.91 -2.45
C ARG A 364 8.23 -23.93 -2.34
N SER A 365 8.82 -25.12 -2.17
CA SER A 365 10.27 -25.30 -2.13
C SER A 365 10.99 -24.88 -3.42
N ASP A 366 10.27 -24.88 -4.54
CA ASP A 366 10.84 -24.56 -5.85
C ASP A 366 11.21 -23.06 -5.93
N TYR A 367 10.53 -22.21 -5.14
CA TYR A 367 10.83 -20.79 -4.98
C TYR A 367 12.05 -20.49 -4.10
N ARG A 368 12.86 -21.51 -3.77
CA ARG A 368 14.25 -21.34 -3.31
C ARG A 368 15.26 -21.31 -4.46
N ASN A 369 14.81 -21.57 -5.69
CA ASN A 369 15.64 -21.55 -6.88
C ASN A 369 15.79 -20.10 -7.40
N GLU A 370 17.03 -19.61 -7.46
CA GLU A 370 17.36 -18.27 -7.96
C GLU A 370 16.95 -18.05 -9.42
N ASP A 371 16.97 -19.07 -10.28
CA ASP A 371 16.51 -18.93 -11.68
C ASP A 371 14.99 -18.69 -11.76
N LEU A 372 14.22 -19.34 -10.86
CA LEU A 372 12.79 -19.10 -10.77
C LEU A 372 12.52 -17.69 -10.21
N LEU A 373 13.26 -17.28 -9.17
CA LEU A 373 13.17 -15.93 -8.62
C LEU A 373 13.55 -14.87 -9.67
N GLY A 374 14.59 -15.09 -10.47
CA GLY A 374 15.02 -14.14 -11.51
C GLY A 374 13.97 -13.93 -12.60
N ARG A 375 13.26 -14.99 -13.00
CA ARG A 375 12.14 -14.86 -13.94
C ARG A 375 10.97 -14.06 -13.35
N LEU A 376 10.71 -14.20 -12.05
CA LEU A 376 9.69 -13.42 -11.36
C LEU A 376 10.10 -11.96 -11.22
N GLU A 377 11.35 -11.71 -10.85
CA GLU A 377 11.95 -10.38 -10.76
C GLU A 377 11.79 -9.63 -12.08
N GLN A 378 12.15 -10.27 -13.21
CA GLN A 378 12.00 -9.67 -14.54
C GLN A 378 10.57 -9.20 -14.82
N LYS A 379 9.56 -10.02 -14.50
CA LYS A 379 8.14 -9.66 -14.69
C LYS A 379 7.69 -8.58 -13.70
N MET A 380 8.11 -8.66 -12.44
CA MET A 380 7.81 -7.66 -11.43
C MET A 380 8.42 -6.29 -11.75
N ASN A 381 9.58 -6.27 -12.40
CA ASN A 381 10.27 -5.08 -12.88
C ASN A 381 9.64 -4.46 -14.13
N LEU A 382 8.61 -5.06 -14.72
CA LEU A 382 7.82 -4.42 -15.79
C LEU A 382 6.79 -3.43 -15.23
N ARG A 383 6.63 -3.34 -13.91
CA ARG A 383 5.72 -2.38 -13.28
C ARG A 383 6.27 -0.95 -13.36
N PRO A 384 5.58 -0.01 -14.02
CA PRO A 384 6.12 1.32 -14.28
C PRO A 384 6.40 2.15 -13.04
N TYR A 385 5.56 2.06 -12.00
CA TYR A 385 5.75 2.86 -10.78
C TYR A 385 6.85 2.32 -9.87
N VAL A 386 7.27 1.06 -10.09
CA VAL A 386 8.39 0.41 -9.41
C VAL A 386 9.68 0.66 -10.19
N ASN A 387 9.63 0.44 -11.51
CA ASN A 387 10.72 0.65 -12.45
C ASN A 387 10.30 1.62 -13.58
N PRO A 388 10.40 2.94 -13.37
CA PRO A 388 10.02 3.94 -14.37
C PRO A 388 10.73 3.81 -15.71
N ALA A 389 11.95 3.25 -15.74
CA ALA A 389 12.75 3.11 -16.95
C ALA A 389 12.08 2.22 -18.00
N VAL A 390 11.18 1.32 -17.61
CA VAL A 390 10.40 0.48 -18.55
C VAL A 390 9.55 1.32 -19.51
N LEU A 391 9.12 2.52 -19.10
CA LEU A 391 8.30 3.40 -19.94
C LEU A 391 9.11 4.06 -21.07
N ASP A 392 10.42 4.15 -20.91
CA ASP A 392 11.32 4.80 -21.87
C ASP A 392 11.94 3.82 -22.87
N GLN A 393 11.71 2.52 -22.67
CA GLN A 393 12.13 1.48 -23.61
C GLN A 393 11.30 1.58 -24.91
N LYS A 394 11.99 1.84 -26.02
CA LYS A 394 11.38 1.94 -27.38
C LYS A 394 11.00 0.59 -27.96
N THR A 395 11.58 -0.48 -27.41
CA THR A 395 11.33 -1.86 -27.81
C THR A 395 10.96 -2.59 -26.53
N ILE A 396 9.71 -3.05 -26.45
CA ILE A 396 9.36 -4.03 -25.43
C ILE A 396 9.83 -5.37 -26.00
N GLU A 397 10.81 -5.99 -25.36
CA GLU A 397 11.12 -7.39 -25.62
C GLU A 397 9.97 -8.24 -25.07
N THR A 398 8.91 -8.40 -25.86
CA THR A 398 7.85 -9.36 -25.54
C THR A 398 8.24 -10.73 -26.07
N SER A 399 8.62 -11.63 -25.17
CA SER A 399 8.56 -13.05 -25.45
C SER A 399 7.09 -13.46 -25.54
N CYS A 400 6.72 -14.16 -26.61
CA CYS A 400 5.34 -14.65 -26.85
C CYS A 400 5.46 -16.13 -27.15
N TYR A 401 4.59 -16.95 -26.57
CA TYR A 401 4.59 -18.40 -26.81
C TYR A 401 3.16 -18.86 -27.10
N GLU A 402 2.92 -19.39 -28.31
CA GLU A 402 1.73 -20.18 -28.62
C GLU A 402 2.12 -21.39 -29.46
N SER A 403 1.58 -22.56 -29.10
CA SER A 403 1.78 -23.82 -29.83
C SER A 403 0.88 -23.86 -31.08
N GLY A 404 1.46 -23.66 -32.27
CA GLY A 404 0.73 -23.82 -33.54
C GLY A 404 1.57 -23.53 -34.79
N ASN A 405 1.51 -24.43 -35.78
CA ASN A 405 2.43 -24.56 -36.93
C ASN A 405 2.42 -23.44 -38.01
N ALA A 406 1.84 -22.27 -37.77
CA ALA A 406 2.02 -21.11 -38.66
C ALA A 406 1.62 -19.81 -37.94
N PHE A 407 2.54 -18.86 -37.86
CA PHE A 407 2.33 -17.53 -37.28
C PHE A 407 2.13 -16.50 -38.39
N ASN A 408 0.99 -15.82 -38.43
CA ASN A 408 0.75 -14.66 -39.29
C ASN A 408 0.42 -13.45 -38.40
N GLN A 409 1.39 -12.55 -38.21
CA GLN A 409 1.17 -11.29 -37.47
C GLN A 409 1.48 -10.10 -38.35
N ALA A 410 0.57 -9.14 -38.38
CA ALA A 410 0.73 -7.88 -39.10
C ALA A 410 1.19 -6.79 -38.13
N PHE A 411 2.31 -6.14 -38.46
CA PHE A 411 2.82 -4.99 -37.71
C PHE A 411 2.46 -3.69 -38.44
N ALA A 412 1.86 -2.75 -37.73
CA ALA A 412 1.68 -1.39 -38.25
C ALA A 412 3.00 -0.62 -38.08
N LEU A 413 3.67 -0.31 -39.20
CA LEU A 413 4.92 0.45 -39.18
C LEU A 413 4.65 1.94 -39.43
N PRO A 414 5.29 2.84 -38.67
CA PRO A 414 5.24 4.27 -38.97
C PRO A 414 5.89 4.55 -40.33
N ASN A 415 5.25 5.37 -41.16
CA ASN A 415 5.70 5.70 -42.52
C ASN A 415 6.91 6.67 -42.50
N LYS A 416 8.09 6.17 -42.09
CA LYS A 416 9.37 6.90 -42.04
C LYS A 416 10.50 6.03 -42.59
N LYS A 417 11.48 6.64 -43.28
CA LYS A 417 12.72 5.93 -43.67
C LYS A 417 13.51 5.54 -42.42
N GLY A 418 13.88 4.26 -42.31
CA GLY A 418 14.65 3.73 -41.18
C GLY A 418 15.04 2.27 -41.37
N LYS A 419 15.80 1.73 -40.42
CA LYS A 419 16.11 0.29 -40.32
C LYS A 419 15.10 -0.34 -39.36
N LEU A 420 14.32 -1.29 -39.85
CA LEU A 420 13.50 -2.15 -38.99
C LEU A 420 14.38 -3.32 -38.54
N VAL A 421 14.62 -3.42 -37.24
CA VAL A 421 15.25 -4.59 -36.62
C VAL A 421 14.12 -5.37 -35.97
N ILE A 422 13.93 -6.62 -36.38
CA ILE A 422 12.99 -7.52 -35.74
C ILE A 422 13.79 -8.67 -35.17
N GLU A 423 13.85 -8.73 -33.84
CA GLU A 423 14.42 -9.86 -33.13
C GLU A 423 13.28 -10.82 -32.77
N PHE A 424 13.48 -12.09 -33.11
CA PHE A 424 12.55 -13.16 -32.78
C PHE A 424 13.30 -14.25 -32.04
N THR A 425 12.74 -14.69 -30.93
CA THR A 425 13.16 -15.89 -30.23
C THR A 425 12.08 -16.95 -30.48
N ALA A 426 12.39 -17.96 -31.28
CA ALA A 426 11.49 -19.07 -31.55
C ALA A 426 11.73 -20.19 -30.54
N TYR A 427 10.66 -20.71 -29.97
CA TYR A 427 10.71 -21.79 -29.00
C TYR A 427 10.10 -23.06 -29.59
N ASP A 428 10.72 -24.21 -29.30
CA ASP A 428 10.22 -25.56 -29.63
C ASP A 428 10.06 -25.88 -31.13
N LEU A 429 11.06 -25.48 -31.91
CA LEU A 429 11.23 -25.99 -33.27
C LEU A 429 12.01 -27.31 -33.22
N LEU A 430 11.35 -28.42 -33.59
CA LEU A 430 12.01 -29.72 -33.83
C LEU A 430 13.09 -29.65 -34.92
N ALA A 431 13.09 -28.60 -35.77
CA ALA A 431 14.06 -28.32 -36.82
C ALA A 431 14.14 -26.81 -37.14
N PRO A 432 15.27 -26.27 -37.67
CA PRO A 432 15.42 -24.86 -38.01
C PRO A 432 14.23 -24.29 -38.80
N GLY A 433 13.65 -23.20 -38.30
CA GLY A 433 12.50 -22.53 -38.92
C GLY A 433 12.94 -21.54 -40.00
N THR A 434 12.03 -21.23 -40.93
CA THR A 434 12.20 -20.14 -41.89
C THR A 434 11.20 -19.03 -41.57
N LEU A 435 11.71 -17.86 -41.20
CA LEU A 435 10.88 -16.66 -41.09
C LEU A 435 10.77 -16.05 -42.49
N SER A 436 9.55 -15.67 -42.91
CA SER A 436 9.31 -14.92 -44.15
C SER A 436 8.44 -13.71 -43.87
N MET A 437 8.83 -12.55 -44.39
CA MET A 437 8.11 -11.29 -44.27
C MET A 437 7.68 -10.83 -45.67
N THR A 438 6.38 -10.57 -45.85
CA THR A 438 5.84 -10.00 -47.09
C THR A 438 5.59 -8.50 -46.90
N ILE A 439 6.26 -7.69 -47.71
CA ILE A 439 6.10 -6.24 -47.77
C ILE A 439 4.86 -5.91 -48.63
N PRO A 440 4.12 -4.80 -48.40
CA PRO A 440 2.90 -4.48 -49.17
C PRO A 440 3.05 -4.41 -50.70
N ASP A 441 4.27 -4.27 -51.21
CA ASP A 441 4.58 -4.31 -52.64
C ASP A 441 4.74 -5.75 -53.20
N GLY A 442 4.56 -6.76 -52.36
CA GLY A 442 4.69 -8.17 -52.70
C GLY A 442 6.10 -8.75 -52.50
N THR A 443 7.08 -7.94 -52.08
CA THR A 443 8.45 -8.43 -51.82
C THR A 443 8.48 -9.35 -50.61
N ILE A 444 9.10 -10.53 -50.75
CA ILE A 444 9.28 -11.49 -49.66
C ILE A 444 10.75 -11.48 -49.22
N VAL A 445 10.99 -11.28 -47.93
CA VAL A 445 12.32 -11.37 -47.30
C VAL A 445 12.31 -12.54 -46.31
N SER A 446 13.29 -13.45 -46.39
CA SER A 446 13.33 -14.62 -45.51
C SER A 446 14.69 -14.87 -44.84
N GLY A 447 14.66 -15.53 -43.67
CA GLY A 447 15.84 -15.85 -42.86
C GLY A 447 15.66 -17.13 -42.03
N ARG A 448 16.77 -17.75 -41.60
CA ARG A 448 16.77 -18.96 -40.76
C ARG A 448 16.80 -18.61 -39.28
N VAL A 449 16.08 -19.38 -38.46
CA VAL A 449 16.02 -19.21 -36.99
C VAL A 449 16.54 -20.47 -36.30
N TYR A 450 17.31 -20.29 -35.23
CA TYR A 450 17.90 -21.35 -34.39
C TYR A 450 17.34 -21.27 -32.96
N THR A 451 17.26 -22.39 -32.23
CA THR A 451 16.56 -22.50 -30.93
C THR A 451 17.50 -22.50 -29.72
N GLN A 452 16.98 -22.02 -28.57
CA GLN A 452 17.49 -22.27 -27.21
C GLN A 452 16.35 -22.88 -26.35
N PRO A 453 16.64 -23.71 -25.33
CA PRO A 453 15.60 -24.41 -24.56
C PRO A 453 15.14 -23.62 -23.32
N LEU A 454 13.81 -23.43 -23.12
CA LEU A 454 13.15 -23.35 -21.78
C LEU A 454 11.60 -23.42 -21.86
N GLU A 455 10.98 -23.93 -20.79
CA GLU A 455 9.55 -24.30 -20.64
C GLU A 455 8.65 -23.20 -19.99
N ALA A 456 7.37 -23.23 -20.43
CA ALA A 456 6.12 -22.61 -19.95
C ALA A 456 5.76 -21.15 -20.35
N PRO A 457 4.48 -20.87 -20.70
CA PRO A 457 4.07 -19.78 -21.59
C PRO A 457 3.71 -18.47 -20.86
N ILE A 458 3.78 -17.36 -21.61
CA ILE A 458 3.19 -16.07 -21.23
C ILE A 458 1.72 -16.09 -21.69
N ASP A 459 0.80 -16.21 -20.74
CA ASP A 459 -0.65 -16.34 -21.00
C ASP A 459 -1.33 -15.05 -21.52
N GLN A 460 -0.62 -13.91 -21.60
CA GLN A 460 -1.18 -12.62 -22.01
C GLN A 460 -0.64 -12.16 -23.35
N SER A 461 -1.53 -11.65 -24.20
CA SER A 461 -1.13 -11.06 -25.48
C SER A 461 -0.18 -9.87 -25.25
N PRO A 462 0.91 -9.72 -26.02
CA PRO A 462 1.81 -8.57 -26.00
C PRO A 462 1.09 -7.22 -26.05
N ASN A 463 -0.04 -7.16 -26.74
CA ASN A 463 -0.87 -5.96 -26.85
C ASN A 463 -1.42 -5.52 -25.48
N VAL A 464 -1.76 -6.46 -24.59
CA VAL A 464 -2.26 -6.16 -23.25
C VAL A 464 -1.17 -5.52 -22.39
N ILE A 465 0.05 -6.05 -22.44
CA ILE A 465 1.21 -5.49 -21.72
C ILE A 465 1.57 -4.12 -22.30
N TYR A 466 1.58 -3.97 -23.62
CA TYR A 466 1.82 -2.69 -24.29
C TYR A 466 0.79 -1.63 -23.88
N ASP A 467 -0.50 -1.95 -23.93
CA ASP A 467 -1.58 -1.03 -23.56
C ASP A 467 -1.50 -0.64 -22.08
N TYR A 468 -1.13 -1.58 -21.21
CA TYR A 468 -0.86 -1.32 -19.80
C TYR A 468 0.29 -0.31 -19.63
N LEU A 469 1.44 -0.53 -20.28
CA LEU A 469 2.59 0.38 -20.21
C LEU A 469 2.27 1.77 -20.79
N GLU A 470 1.57 1.82 -21.93
CA GLU A 470 1.14 3.08 -22.55
C GLU A 470 0.17 3.86 -21.65
N THR A 471 -0.71 3.17 -20.92
CA THR A 471 -1.60 3.81 -19.94
C THR A 471 -0.78 4.45 -18.81
N TYR A 472 0.24 3.77 -18.31
CA TYR A 472 1.12 4.33 -17.29
C TYR A 472 2.05 5.43 -17.81
N ARG A 473 2.47 5.39 -19.07
CA ARG A 473 3.20 6.48 -19.72
C ARG A 473 2.38 7.77 -19.69
N ARG A 474 1.12 7.71 -20.13
CA ARG A 474 0.19 8.85 -20.05
C ARG A 474 -0.04 9.33 -18.63
N ALA A 475 -0.11 8.39 -17.68
CA ALA A 475 -0.29 8.73 -16.27
C ALA A 475 0.91 9.50 -15.70
N ARG A 476 2.14 9.05 -15.96
CA ARG A 476 3.36 9.77 -15.60
C ARG A 476 3.38 11.17 -16.20
N ASP A 477 3.14 11.26 -17.51
CA ASP A 477 3.20 12.53 -18.24
C ASP A 477 2.14 13.53 -17.70
N GLN A 478 0.96 13.02 -17.31
CA GLN A 478 -0.06 13.84 -16.64
C GLN A 478 0.41 14.35 -15.27
N VAL A 479 1.00 13.49 -14.44
CA VAL A 479 1.48 13.90 -13.10
C VAL A 479 2.57 14.97 -13.23
N GLN A 480 3.51 14.79 -14.16
CA GLN A 480 4.57 15.76 -14.42
C GLN A 480 4.02 17.13 -14.85
N ALA A 481 3.04 17.15 -15.76
CA ALA A 481 2.41 18.40 -16.19
C ALA A 481 1.66 19.13 -15.05
N GLU A 482 1.03 18.37 -14.13
CA GLU A 482 0.38 18.93 -12.94
C GLU A 482 1.39 19.55 -11.97
N GLU A 483 2.55 18.92 -11.77
CA GLU A 483 3.63 19.43 -10.92
C GLU A 483 4.27 20.70 -11.49
N GLU A 484 4.53 20.74 -12.81
CA GLU A 484 5.06 21.92 -13.50
C GLU A 484 4.12 23.12 -13.37
N SER A 485 2.83 22.91 -13.62
CA SER A 485 1.80 23.95 -13.50
C SER A 485 1.66 24.47 -12.06
N ALA A 486 1.78 23.60 -11.06
CA ALA A 486 1.73 23.97 -9.65
C ALA A 486 3.00 24.72 -9.18
N GLY A 487 4.15 24.47 -9.82
CA GLY A 487 5.42 25.16 -9.56
C GLY A 487 5.42 26.59 -10.10
N GLU A 488 4.83 26.83 -11.27
CA GLU A 488 4.70 28.16 -11.87
C GLU A 488 3.81 29.09 -11.03
N LEU A 489 2.68 28.57 -10.53
CA LEU A 489 1.75 29.32 -9.66
C LEU A 489 2.30 29.69 -8.27
N LYS A 490 3.43 29.08 -7.84
CA LYS A 490 4.11 29.43 -6.58
C LYS A 490 5.22 30.47 -6.76
N ASN A 491 5.62 30.74 -7.99
CA ASN A 491 6.66 31.71 -8.34
C ASN A 491 6.10 33.04 -8.86
N GLU A 492 4.78 33.14 -9.01
CA GLU A 492 4.01 34.39 -9.15
C GLU A 492 3.44 34.83 -7.79
#